data_AF-A0A839V856-F1
#
_entry.id   AF-A0A839V856-F1
#
_cell.length_a   1.000
_cell.length_b   1.000
_cell.length_c   1.000
_cell.angle_alpha   90.00
_cell.angle_beta   90.00
_cell.angle_gamma   90.00
#
_symmetry.space_group_name_H-M   'P 1'
#
loop_
_entity.id
_entity.type
_entity.pdbx_description
1 polymer ?
#
loop_
_entity_poly.entity_id
_entity_poly.type
_entity_poly.pdbx_seq_one_letter_code
_entity_poly.pdbx_strand_id
1 'polypeptide(L)'
;MTMTFVWSGRLNQGRRATLAAMKADRTFQAPLVDAVLAGEIAAMWLLFRSAVPSRTRLRQVTQPVVILIGDDDLKTTGSSGWSAADTVLRWAEAVIVHAARGEAAHYVQAVELARTYRRVALVETASLAADDWIDAARAAGVERIMHIAPRGGVHPLGDGAHARRGERTLIFTPDGGVHEL
;
A
#
# COMPACT_ATOMS: atom_id res chain seq x y z
N MET A 1 3.41 5.69 -19.12
CA MET A 1 2.25 5.62 -18.21
C MET A 1 2.55 6.54 -17.04
N THR A 2 1.63 7.45 -16.72
CA THR A 2 1.89 8.60 -15.85
C THR A 2 1.90 8.19 -14.39
N MET A 3 3.02 8.46 -13.72
CA MET A 3 3.18 8.25 -12.28
C MET A 3 2.40 9.35 -11.54
N THR A 4 1.32 8.99 -10.83
CA THR A 4 0.53 9.99 -10.07
C THR A 4 1.22 10.26 -8.74
N PHE A 5 2.16 11.21 -8.76
CA PHE A 5 2.81 11.72 -7.56
C PHE A 5 1.98 12.84 -6.96
N VAL A 6 1.46 12.64 -5.74
CA VAL A 6 0.75 13.68 -5.01
C VAL A 6 1.54 14.05 -3.75
N TRP A 7 2.33 15.11 -3.89
CA TRP A 7 3.08 15.69 -2.77
C TRP A 7 2.22 16.73 -2.04
N SER A 8 2.09 16.57 -0.74
CA SER A 8 1.49 17.45 0.26
C SER A 8 2.24 18.80 0.51
N GLY A 9 2.92 19.36 -0.50
CA GLY A 9 3.06 20.82 -0.54
C GLY A 9 1.66 21.46 -0.66
N ARG A 10 1.52 22.80 -0.67
CA ARG A 10 0.22 23.43 -1.01
C ARG A 10 -0.31 22.80 -2.29
N LEU A 11 -1.33 21.95 -2.16
CA LEU A 11 -1.92 21.28 -3.31
C LEU A 11 -2.56 22.38 -4.15
N ASN A 12 -2.04 22.57 -5.37
CA ASN A 12 -2.71 23.45 -6.32
C ASN A 12 -4.07 22.87 -6.70
N GLN A 13 -4.93 23.72 -7.27
CA GLN A 13 -6.30 23.34 -7.64
C GLN A 13 -6.35 22.11 -8.55
N GLY A 14 -5.40 21.98 -9.49
CA GLY A 14 -5.32 20.83 -10.39
C GLY A 14 -5.09 19.50 -9.65
N ARG A 15 -4.15 19.46 -8.69
CA ARG A 15 -3.90 18.25 -7.89
C ARG A 15 -5.09 17.87 -7.02
N ARG A 16 -5.80 18.86 -6.45
CA ARG A 16 -7.03 18.62 -5.69
C ARG A 16 -8.12 18.00 -6.56
N ALA A 17 -8.29 18.48 -7.79
CA ALA A 17 -9.23 17.90 -8.74
C ALA A 17 -8.87 16.46 -9.12
N THR A 18 -7.58 16.16 -9.34
CA THR A 18 -7.11 14.78 -9.59
C THR A 18 -7.42 13.85 -8.42
N LEU A 19 -7.15 14.29 -7.18
CA LEU A 19 -7.48 13.53 -5.99
C LEU A 19 -8.99 13.30 -5.85
N ALA A 20 -9.82 14.32 -6.10
CA ALA A 20 -11.27 14.18 -6.08
C ALA A 20 -11.79 13.19 -7.12
N ALA A 21 -11.25 13.21 -8.34
CA ALA A 21 -11.57 12.22 -9.37
C ALA A 21 -11.15 10.80 -8.94
N MET A 22 -9.94 10.65 -8.40
CA MET A 22 -9.47 9.36 -7.91
C MET A 22 -10.33 8.82 -6.75
N LYS A 23 -10.80 9.70 -5.85
CA LYS A 23 -11.74 9.32 -4.78
C LYS A 23 -13.05 8.77 -5.33
N ALA A 24 -13.55 9.35 -6.43
CA ALA A 24 -14.77 8.90 -7.09
C ALA A 24 -14.58 7.52 -7.77
N ASP A 25 -13.42 7.31 -8.41
CA ASP A 25 -13.12 6.07 -9.13
C ASP A 25 -12.69 4.91 -8.19
N ARG A 26 -12.05 5.24 -7.05
CA ARG A 26 -11.46 4.29 -6.11
C ARG A 26 -12.06 4.46 -4.73
N THR A 27 -13.35 4.13 -4.61
CA THR A 27 -14.15 4.38 -3.40
C THR A 27 -13.55 3.76 -2.13
N PHE A 28 -12.90 2.60 -2.22
CA PHE A 28 -12.22 1.99 -1.07
C PHE A 28 -10.98 2.77 -0.62
N GLN A 29 -10.24 3.38 -1.56
CA GLN A 29 -9.04 4.20 -1.28
C GLN A 29 -9.39 5.62 -0.80
N ALA A 30 -10.68 5.97 -0.72
CA ALA A 30 -11.16 7.28 -0.29
C ALA A 30 -10.54 7.79 1.03
N PRO A 31 -10.37 6.97 2.09
CA PRO A 31 -9.73 7.42 3.33
C PRO A 31 -8.29 7.91 3.12
N LEU A 32 -7.53 7.26 2.24
CA LEU A 32 -6.16 7.66 1.93
C LEU A 32 -6.14 9.01 1.21
N VAL A 33 -7.09 9.23 0.30
CA VAL A 33 -7.26 10.51 -0.42
C VAL A 33 -7.65 11.63 0.52
N ASP A 34 -8.59 11.36 1.44
CA ASP A 34 -9.04 12.35 2.41
C ASP A 34 -7.90 12.78 3.34
N ALA A 35 -7.09 11.85 3.83
CA ALA A 35 -5.91 12.16 4.64
C ALA A 35 -4.88 13.03 3.88
N VAL A 36 -4.69 12.80 2.57
CA VAL A 36 -3.84 13.66 1.73
C VAL A 36 -4.44 15.06 1.55
N LEU A 37 -5.75 15.16 1.30
CA LEU A 37 -6.43 16.44 1.14
C LEU A 37 -6.43 17.27 2.43
N ALA A 38 -6.49 16.60 3.59
CA ALA A 38 -6.35 17.20 4.91
C ALA A 38 -4.90 17.57 5.27
N GLY A 39 -3.91 17.13 4.49
CA GLY A 39 -2.49 17.40 4.73
C GLY A 39 -1.88 16.59 5.86
N GLU A 40 -2.54 15.50 6.27
CA GLU A 40 -2.10 14.63 7.37
C GLU A 40 -0.96 13.71 6.93
N ILE A 41 -1.02 13.25 5.68
CA ILE A 41 -0.01 12.40 5.04
C ILE A 41 0.31 12.90 3.62
N ALA A 42 1.43 12.45 3.09
CA ALA A 42 1.68 12.38 1.65
C ALA A 42 1.36 10.97 1.15
N ALA A 43 1.00 10.84 -0.13
CA ALA A 43 0.79 9.52 -0.72
C ALA A 43 1.28 9.44 -2.16
N MET A 44 1.71 8.24 -2.55
CA MET A 44 2.23 7.93 -3.87
C MET A 44 1.63 6.63 -4.36
N TRP A 45 1.01 6.65 -5.54
CA TRP A 45 0.48 5.45 -6.18
C TRP A 45 1.46 5.00 -7.26
N LEU A 46 2.04 3.82 -7.07
CA LEU A 46 2.90 3.17 -8.03
C LEU A 46 2.09 2.14 -8.82
N LEU A 47 1.91 2.43 -10.10
CA LEU A 47 1.38 1.49 -11.08
C LEU A 47 2.50 0.61 -11.62
N PHE A 48 2.16 -0.54 -12.18
CA PHE A 48 3.15 -1.42 -12.80
C PHE A 48 4.01 -0.65 -13.82
N ARG A 49 5.34 -0.86 -13.77
CA ARG A 49 6.35 -0.14 -14.56
C ARG A 49 6.41 1.38 -14.33
N SER A 50 5.86 1.88 -13.23
CA SER A 50 6.14 3.25 -12.79
C SER A 50 7.63 3.47 -12.60
N ALA A 51 8.08 4.70 -12.80
CA ALA A 51 9.45 5.05 -12.51
C ALA A 51 9.75 4.83 -11.02
N VAL A 52 10.95 4.33 -10.73
CA VAL A 52 11.39 4.14 -9.34
C VAL A 52 11.55 5.52 -8.70
N PRO A 53 10.91 5.78 -7.54
CA PRO A 53 11.12 7.02 -6.82
C PRO A 53 12.60 7.15 -6.43
N SER A 54 13.24 8.29 -6.71
CA SER A 54 14.63 8.46 -6.30
C SER A 54 14.73 8.52 -4.77
N ARG A 55 15.75 7.86 -4.20
CA ARG A 55 16.01 7.88 -2.75
C ARG A 55 16.12 9.29 -2.20
N THR A 56 16.77 10.19 -2.94
CA THR A 56 16.90 11.61 -2.57
C THR A 56 15.53 12.26 -2.43
N ARG A 57 14.62 12.03 -3.38
CA ARG A 57 13.28 12.60 -3.35
C ARG A 57 12.45 12.03 -2.20
N LEU A 58 12.55 10.74 -1.95
CA LEU A 58 11.86 10.09 -0.82
C LEU A 58 12.34 10.65 0.54
N ARG A 59 13.63 11.00 0.66
CA ARG A 59 14.21 11.61 1.89
C ARG A 59 13.80 13.06 2.12
N GLN A 60 13.34 13.76 1.09
CA GLN A 60 12.90 15.16 1.20
C GLN A 60 11.46 15.30 1.71
N VAL A 61 10.71 14.20 1.79
CA VAL A 61 9.32 14.25 2.28
C VAL A 61 9.32 14.27 3.80
N THR A 62 8.83 15.36 4.38
CA THR A 62 8.82 15.59 5.83
C THR A 62 7.49 15.22 6.49
N GLN A 63 6.46 14.91 5.72
CA GLN A 63 5.19 14.36 6.23
C GLN A 63 5.26 12.84 6.39
N PRO A 64 4.38 12.23 7.21
CA PRO A 64 4.09 10.80 7.08
C PRO A 64 3.75 10.44 5.64
N VAL A 65 4.20 9.29 5.15
CA VAL A 65 4.05 8.91 3.74
C VAL A 65 3.53 7.49 3.61
N VAL A 66 2.53 7.29 2.75
CA VAL A 66 2.15 5.98 2.23
C VAL A 66 2.56 5.86 0.76
N ILE A 67 3.35 4.85 0.43
CA ILE A 67 3.56 4.43 -0.97
C ILE A 67 2.70 3.19 -1.22
N LEU A 68 1.72 3.33 -2.10
CA LEU A 68 0.83 2.25 -2.53
C LEU A 68 1.40 1.58 -3.79
N ILE A 69 1.60 0.27 -3.75
CA ILE A 69 1.97 -0.59 -4.88
C ILE A 69 0.74 -1.43 -5.24
N GLY A 70 0.24 -1.30 -6.48
CA GLY A 70 -0.92 -2.05 -6.97
C GLY A 70 -0.53 -3.28 -7.79
N ASP A 71 -0.18 -4.38 -7.12
CA ASP A 71 0.20 -5.71 -7.64
C ASP A 71 -1.00 -6.69 -7.67
N ASP A 72 -2.21 -6.17 -7.84
CA ASP A 72 -3.47 -6.93 -7.84
C ASP A 72 -3.94 -7.32 -9.26
N ASP A 73 -3.15 -7.02 -10.30
CA ASP A 73 -3.54 -7.17 -11.70
C ASP A 73 -3.44 -8.60 -12.26
N LEU A 74 -3.01 -9.57 -11.43
CA LEU A 74 -2.71 -10.98 -11.77
C LEU A 74 -1.68 -11.18 -12.89
N LYS A 75 -1.10 -10.11 -13.44
CA LYS A 75 -0.07 -10.16 -14.49
C LYS A 75 1.32 -10.06 -13.90
N THR A 76 1.40 -9.63 -12.65
CA THR A 76 2.62 -9.43 -11.89
C THR A 76 2.68 -10.42 -10.73
N THR A 77 3.82 -11.11 -10.61
CA THR A 77 4.02 -12.21 -9.64
C THR A 77 5.02 -11.77 -8.59
N GLY A 78 4.56 -10.96 -7.63
CA GLY A 78 5.33 -10.58 -6.46
C GLY A 78 6.39 -9.52 -6.70
N SER A 79 7.17 -9.29 -5.66
CA SER A 79 8.17 -8.23 -5.52
C SER A 79 9.19 -8.18 -6.65
N SER A 80 9.60 -9.33 -7.18
CA SER A 80 10.60 -9.43 -8.27
C SER A 80 10.10 -8.83 -9.60
N GLY A 81 8.78 -8.78 -9.81
CA GLY A 81 8.16 -8.15 -10.98
C GLY A 81 8.19 -6.62 -10.93
N TRP A 82 8.48 -6.03 -9.77
CA TRP A 82 8.39 -4.59 -9.53
C TRP A 82 9.77 -3.96 -9.38
N SER A 83 10.19 -3.20 -10.38
CA SER A 83 11.47 -2.46 -10.35
C SER A 83 11.59 -1.50 -9.15
N ALA A 84 10.46 -1.02 -8.62
CA ALA A 84 10.43 -0.13 -7.47
C ALA A 84 10.41 -0.87 -6.11
N ALA A 85 10.12 -2.18 -6.06
CA ALA A 85 9.89 -2.93 -4.82
C ALA A 85 11.08 -2.78 -3.86
N ASP A 86 12.27 -3.11 -4.33
CA ASP A 86 13.51 -3.11 -3.55
C ASP A 86 13.90 -1.70 -3.03
N THR A 87 13.52 -0.65 -3.77
CA THR A 87 13.73 0.74 -3.31
C THR A 87 12.70 1.15 -2.27
N VAL A 88 11.43 0.81 -2.49
CA VAL A 88 10.32 1.16 -1.60
C VAL A 88 10.42 0.40 -0.28
N LEU A 89 10.67 -0.92 -0.31
CA LEU A 89 10.76 -1.76 0.88
C LEU A 89 11.90 -1.32 1.80
N ARG A 90 13.10 -1.06 1.25
CA ARG A 90 14.23 -0.54 2.07
C ARG A 90 14.06 0.90 2.53
N TRP A 91 13.09 1.63 1.97
CA TRP A 91 12.73 2.96 2.46
C TRP A 91 11.63 2.90 3.53
N ALA A 92 10.80 1.85 3.54
CA ALA A 92 9.70 1.71 4.48
C ALA A 92 10.18 1.38 5.91
N GLU A 93 9.47 1.91 6.90
CA GLU A 93 9.59 1.54 8.33
C GLU A 93 8.55 0.50 8.73
N ALA A 94 7.43 0.47 8.00
CA ALA A 94 6.39 -0.55 8.13
C ALA A 94 5.83 -0.90 6.74
N VAL A 95 5.42 -2.15 6.58
CA VAL A 95 4.82 -2.67 5.35
C VAL A 95 3.45 -3.25 5.68
N ILE A 96 2.47 -2.95 4.85
CA ILE A 96 1.18 -3.63 4.81
C ILE A 96 1.13 -4.44 3.53
N VAL A 97 1.03 -5.76 3.66
CA VAL A 97 0.71 -6.65 2.54
C VAL A 97 -0.78 -6.89 2.58
N HIS A 98 -1.50 -6.27 1.65
CA HIS A 98 -2.94 -6.33 1.51
C HIS A 98 -3.27 -7.32 0.39
N ALA A 99 -3.57 -8.55 0.79
CA ALA A 99 -3.86 -9.66 -0.10
C ALA A 99 -5.33 -10.10 -0.05
N ALA A 100 -6.21 -9.14 0.25
CA ALA A 100 -7.63 -9.33 0.49
C ALA A 100 -8.45 -8.36 -0.39
N ARG A 101 -9.76 -8.30 -0.18
CA ARG A 101 -10.58 -7.34 -0.92
C ARG A 101 -10.29 -5.93 -0.40
N GLY A 102 -10.36 -4.95 -1.30
CA GLY A 102 -10.30 -3.55 -0.90
C GLY A 102 -11.49 -3.21 0.01
N GLU A 103 -11.18 -2.77 1.24
CA GLU A 103 -12.16 -2.22 2.19
C GLU A 103 -11.61 -0.90 2.73
N ALA A 104 -12.49 0.08 2.93
CA ALA A 104 -12.09 1.41 3.42
C ALA A 104 -11.31 1.34 4.74
N ALA A 105 -11.67 0.39 5.62
CA ALA A 105 -11.00 0.18 6.90
C ALA A 105 -9.49 -0.10 6.76
N HIS A 106 -9.07 -0.81 5.71
CA HIS A 106 -7.65 -1.11 5.47
C HIS A 106 -6.85 0.14 5.12
N TYR A 107 -7.44 1.07 4.37
CA TYR A 107 -6.79 2.32 4.02
C TYR A 107 -6.76 3.29 5.21
N VAL A 108 -7.74 3.22 6.12
CA VAL A 108 -7.65 3.90 7.43
C VAL A 108 -6.46 3.35 8.22
N GLN A 109 -6.29 2.03 8.29
CA GLN A 109 -5.14 1.42 8.96
C GLN A 109 -3.81 1.86 8.33
N ALA A 110 -3.74 1.99 7.01
CA ALA A 110 -2.54 2.52 6.34
C ALA A 110 -2.21 3.97 6.72
N VAL A 111 -3.24 4.82 6.87
CA VAL A 111 -3.07 6.20 7.36
C VAL A 111 -2.55 6.21 8.80
N GLU A 112 -3.14 5.41 9.70
CA GLU A 112 -2.71 5.33 11.10
C GLU A 112 -1.29 4.78 11.26
N LEU A 113 -0.93 3.75 10.48
CA LEU A 113 0.43 3.23 10.43
C LEU A 113 1.40 4.28 9.90
N ALA A 114 1.01 5.08 8.90
CA ALA A 114 1.86 6.17 8.42
C ALA A 114 2.05 7.23 9.49
N ARG A 115 1.00 7.64 10.20
CA ARG A 115 1.14 8.59 11.32
C ARG A 115 2.09 8.09 12.40
N THR A 116 2.08 6.78 12.67
CA THR A 116 2.91 6.14 13.69
C THR A 116 4.36 5.94 13.23
N TYR A 117 4.57 5.29 12.09
CA TYR A 117 5.88 4.84 11.60
C TYR A 117 6.48 5.72 10.51
N ARG A 118 5.73 6.74 10.08
CA ARG A 118 6.12 7.78 9.11
C ARG A 118 6.38 7.34 7.68
N ARG A 119 6.84 6.11 7.43
CA ARG A 119 7.19 5.59 6.10
C ARG A 119 6.53 4.23 5.93
N VAL A 120 5.38 4.20 5.26
CA VAL A 120 4.62 2.98 5.04
C VAL A 120 4.62 2.61 3.57
N ALA A 121 4.92 1.35 3.28
CA ALA A 121 4.57 0.73 2.00
C ALA A 121 3.27 -0.06 2.17
N LEU A 122 2.27 0.22 1.33
CA LEU A 122 1.04 -0.55 1.23
C LEU A 122 1.07 -1.30 -0.09
N VAL A 123 1.13 -2.62 -0.04
CA VAL A 123 1.17 -3.49 -1.21
C VAL A 123 -0.20 -4.13 -1.37
N GLU A 124 -0.99 -3.71 -2.36
CA GLU A 124 -2.17 -4.45 -2.80
C GLU A 124 -1.69 -5.58 -3.71
N THR A 125 -1.96 -6.84 -3.38
CA THR A 125 -1.42 -8.00 -4.12
C THR A 125 -2.38 -9.18 -4.15
N ALA A 126 -2.14 -10.15 -5.03
CA ALA A 126 -2.82 -11.45 -4.98
C ALA A 126 -2.37 -12.26 -3.75
N SER A 127 -3.26 -13.07 -3.18
CA SER A 127 -2.93 -13.99 -2.07
C SER A 127 -1.78 -14.95 -2.41
N LEU A 128 -1.63 -15.32 -3.68
CA LEU A 128 -0.53 -16.18 -4.14
C LEU A 128 0.84 -15.49 -4.10
N ALA A 129 0.88 -14.15 -4.12
CA ALA A 129 2.10 -13.36 -4.08
C ALA A 129 2.35 -12.71 -2.71
N ALA A 130 1.44 -12.88 -1.75
CA ALA A 130 1.53 -12.27 -0.43
C ALA A 130 2.81 -12.69 0.31
N ASP A 131 3.12 -13.99 0.33
CA ASP A 131 4.31 -14.52 1.01
C ASP A 131 5.62 -13.98 0.39
N ASP A 132 5.67 -13.85 -0.94
CA ASP A 132 6.82 -13.26 -1.64
C ASP A 132 7.06 -11.80 -1.21
N TRP A 133 6.00 -11.00 -1.08
CA TRP A 133 6.10 -9.63 -0.57
C TRP A 133 6.51 -9.55 0.89
N ILE A 134 6.01 -10.47 1.73
CA ILE A 134 6.40 -10.54 3.14
C ILE A 134 7.90 -10.88 3.25
N ASP A 135 8.36 -11.88 2.50
CA ASP A 135 9.76 -12.31 2.53
C ASP A 135 10.68 -11.24 1.94
N ALA A 136 10.27 -10.56 0.87
CA ALA A 136 10.99 -9.41 0.33
C ALA A 136 11.08 -8.26 1.34
N ALA A 137 10.01 -7.97 2.08
CA ALA A 137 10.01 -6.96 3.14
C ALA A 137 10.99 -7.32 4.28
N ARG A 138 11.00 -8.59 4.71
CA ARG A 138 11.95 -9.10 5.70
C ARG A 138 13.39 -9.01 5.22
N ALA A 139 13.65 -9.43 3.97
CA ALA A 139 14.97 -9.34 3.36
C ALA A 139 15.47 -7.89 3.21
N ALA A 140 14.54 -6.94 3.06
CA ALA A 140 14.82 -5.51 3.08
C ALA A 140 15.07 -4.93 4.49
N GLY A 141 14.92 -5.74 5.55
CA GLY A 141 15.11 -5.34 6.95
C GLY A 141 13.88 -4.69 7.59
N VAL A 142 12.68 -4.86 7.02
CA VAL A 142 11.45 -4.33 7.60
C VAL A 142 11.00 -5.21 8.77
N GLU A 143 10.98 -4.61 9.95
CA GLU A 143 10.59 -5.26 11.20
C GLU A 143 9.07 -5.30 11.45
N ARG A 144 8.33 -4.37 10.85
CA ARG A 144 6.90 -4.14 11.11
C ARG A 144 6.10 -4.50 9.88
N ILE A 145 5.56 -5.71 9.85
CA ILE A 145 4.81 -6.22 8.71
C ILE A 145 3.40 -6.57 9.16
N MET A 146 2.41 -5.96 8.51
CA MET A 146 1.00 -6.27 8.68
C MET A 146 0.52 -7.00 7.42
N HIS A 147 -0.12 -8.15 7.59
CA HIS A 147 -0.72 -8.89 6.49
C HIS A 147 -2.23 -8.89 6.66
N ILE A 148 -2.94 -8.37 5.66
CA ILE A 148 -4.38 -8.44 5.57
C ILE A 148 -4.71 -9.54 4.56
N ALA A 149 -5.18 -10.67 5.09
CA ALA A 149 -5.47 -11.87 4.31
C ALA A 149 -6.98 -12.12 4.26
N PRO A 150 -7.49 -12.81 3.22
CA PRO A 150 -8.90 -13.17 3.16
C PRO A 150 -9.22 -14.19 4.28
N ARG A 151 -10.40 -14.15 4.94
CA ARG A 151 -10.79 -15.22 5.90
C ARG A 151 -11.00 -16.57 5.20
N GLY A 152 -11.10 -16.59 3.87
CA GLY A 152 -11.17 -17.82 3.09
C GLY A 152 -11.17 -17.54 1.59
N GLY A 153 -10.74 -18.54 0.81
CA GLY A 153 -10.56 -18.42 -0.63
C GLY A 153 -9.21 -17.81 -1.01
N VAL A 154 -9.08 -17.43 -2.28
CA VAL A 154 -7.89 -16.80 -2.87
C VAL A 154 -8.31 -15.43 -3.40
N HIS A 155 -7.48 -14.42 -3.18
CA HIS A 155 -7.62 -13.11 -3.82
C HIS A 155 -6.59 -12.93 -4.93
N PRO A 156 -6.94 -12.26 -6.04
CA PRO A 156 -8.30 -11.97 -6.46
C PRO A 156 -9.08 -13.25 -6.77
N LEU A 157 -10.40 -13.18 -6.59
CA LEU A 157 -11.31 -14.25 -6.98
C LEU A 157 -11.40 -14.18 -8.52
N GLY A 158 -10.81 -15.13 -9.25
CA GLY A 158 -10.86 -15.15 -10.72
C GLY A 158 -12.29 -14.92 -11.23
N ASP A 159 -12.42 -14.07 -12.25
CA ASP A 159 -13.55 -13.60 -13.10
C ASP A 159 -15.03 -13.74 -12.68
N GLY A 160 -15.41 -14.23 -11.49
CA GLY A 160 -16.82 -14.59 -11.26
C GLY A 160 -17.31 -14.93 -9.85
N ALA A 161 -16.52 -14.80 -8.78
CA ALA A 161 -17.04 -15.10 -7.44
C ALA A 161 -16.89 -13.91 -6.49
N HIS A 162 -18.00 -13.20 -6.20
CA HIS A 162 -18.08 -12.29 -5.05
C HIS A 162 -18.75 -13.01 -3.88
N ALA A 163 -18.03 -13.91 -3.20
CA ALA A 163 -18.50 -14.46 -1.94
C ALA A 163 -18.18 -13.48 -0.79
N ARG A 164 -19.21 -12.95 -0.13
CA ARG A 164 -19.07 -12.15 1.09
C ARG A 164 -18.63 -13.07 2.24
N ARG A 165 -17.33 -13.16 2.51
CA ARG A 165 -16.78 -13.70 3.77
C ARG A 165 -15.70 -12.75 4.25
N GLY A 166 -15.64 -12.51 5.57
CA GLY A 166 -14.82 -11.44 6.15
C GLY A 166 -13.31 -11.61 5.99
N GLU A 167 -12.53 -10.80 6.69
CA GLU A 167 -11.07 -10.68 6.49
C GLU A 167 -10.29 -10.80 7.80
N ARG A 168 -9.04 -11.30 7.73
CA ARG A 168 -8.15 -11.41 8.90
C ARG A 168 -7.04 -10.40 8.78
N THR A 169 -6.70 -9.80 9.90
CA THR A 169 -5.55 -8.91 10.03
C THR A 169 -4.54 -9.57 10.95
N LEU A 170 -3.36 -9.85 10.40
CA LEU A 170 -2.23 -10.42 11.12
C LEU A 170 -1.12 -9.38 11.22
N ILE A 171 -0.52 -9.23 12.41
CA ILE A 171 0.68 -8.44 12.63
C ILE A 171 1.83 -9.38 12.93
N PHE A 172 2.89 -9.28 12.15
CA PHE A 172 4.15 -9.96 12.37
C PHE A 172 5.10 -9.06 13.17
N THR A 173 5.76 -9.65 14.15
CA THR A 173 6.69 -8.99 15.06
C THR A 173 8.14 -9.43 14.79
N PRO A 174 9.15 -8.64 15.20
CA PRO A 174 10.55 -8.90 14.87
C PRO A 174 11.11 -10.22 15.42
N ASP A 175 10.52 -10.75 16.50
CA ASP A 175 10.85 -12.03 17.11
C ASP A 175 10.14 -13.22 16.45
N GLY A 176 9.39 -12.98 15.37
CA GLY A 176 8.64 -13.99 14.65
C GLY A 176 7.25 -14.26 15.21
N GLY A 177 6.77 -13.49 16.20
CA GLY A 177 5.41 -13.60 16.71
C GLY A 177 4.36 -13.13 15.69
N VAL A 178 3.17 -13.75 15.73
CA VAL A 178 2.01 -13.39 14.90
C VAL A 178 0.83 -13.08 15.81
N HIS A 179 0.24 -11.89 15.67
CA HIS A 179 -0.96 -11.47 16.41
C HIS A 179 -2.12 -11.25 15.44
N GLU A 180 -3.28 -11.86 15.72
CA GLU A 180 -4.54 -11.55 15.03
C GLU A 180 -5.24 -10.39 15.76
N LEU A 181 -5.67 -9.38 15.01
CA LEU A 181 -6.48 -8.25 15.54
C LEU A 181 -7.98 -8.57 15.53
#